data_AF-A0A0G9H6C6-F1
#
_entry.id   AF-A0A0G9H6C6-F1
#
_cell.length_a   1.000
_cell.length_b   1.000
_cell.length_c   1.000
_cell.angle_alpha   90.00
_cell.angle_beta   90.00
_cell.angle_gamma   90.00
#
_symmetry.space_group_name_H-M   'P 1'
#
loop_
_entity.id
_entity.type
_entity.pdbx_description
1 polymer ?
#
loop_
_entity_poly.entity_id
_entity_poly.type
_entity_poly.pdbx_seq_one_letter_code
_entity_poly.pdbx_strand_id
1 'polypeptide(L)'
;MYRPRPIVNLPADTDADGIKVYTIAASDAAVDISRYLPRMAAMKSARAIAWSSTPSFAICHEAAQARYLVLGWWGNDNEMFIAVAVEDATGWVEDMSRYSFCLWDMEVMWYERNAFVDWMYGAVPNLDAYRADRLCKT
;
A
#
# COMPACT_ATOMS: atom_id res chain seq x y z
N MET A 1 2.68 -24.64 4.61
CA MET A 1 1.64 -24.71 3.55
C MET A 1 1.04 -23.32 3.40
N TYR A 2 0.67 -22.91 2.18
CA TYR A 2 0.01 -21.61 1.94
C TYR A 2 -1.39 -21.56 2.57
N ARG A 3 -1.71 -20.44 3.21
CA ARG A 3 -3.06 -20.08 3.65
C ARG A 3 -3.31 -18.64 3.17
N PRO A 4 -4.46 -18.33 2.55
CA PRO A 4 -4.84 -16.96 2.24
C PRO A 4 -4.82 -16.10 3.52
N ARG A 5 -4.36 -14.85 3.40
CA ARG A 5 -4.43 -13.87 4.48
C ARG A 5 -5.61 -12.95 4.24
N PRO A 6 -6.36 -12.55 5.29
CA PRO A 6 -7.36 -11.51 5.16
C PRO A 6 -6.74 -10.24 4.57
N ILE A 7 -7.37 -9.71 3.54
CA ILE A 7 -7.04 -8.42 2.94
C ILE A 7 -8.25 -7.52 3.07
N VAL A 8 -8.10 -6.39 3.74
CA VAL A 8 -9.17 -5.41 3.93
C VAL A 8 -8.76 -4.10 3.27
N ASN A 9 -9.61 -3.57 2.39
CA ASN A 9 -9.47 -2.19 1.94
C ASN A 9 -10.13 -1.26 2.95
N LEU A 10 -9.44 -0.17 3.28
CA LEU A 10 -9.93 0.81 4.24
C LEU A 10 -10.70 1.93 3.54
N PRO A 11 -11.56 2.67 4.29
CA PRO A 11 -12.29 3.82 3.79
C PRO A 11 -11.40 4.85 3.07
N ALA A 12 -11.96 5.55 2.09
CA ALA A 12 -11.21 6.49 1.24
C ALA A 12 -10.62 7.68 2.02
N ASP A 13 -11.20 8.03 3.17
CA ASP A 13 -10.77 9.09 4.08
C ASP A 13 -9.70 8.64 5.09
N THR A 14 -9.20 7.41 4.99
CA THR A 14 -8.13 6.90 5.86
C THR A 14 -6.83 7.70 5.73
N ASP A 15 -6.53 8.20 4.52
CA ASP A 15 -5.36 9.03 4.25
C ASP A 15 -5.79 10.37 3.63
N ALA A 16 -5.20 11.47 4.12
CA ALA A 16 -5.58 12.82 3.73
C ALA A 16 -5.26 13.16 2.26
N ASP A 17 -4.30 12.46 1.64
CA ASP A 17 -3.97 12.63 0.21
C ASP A 17 -4.77 11.67 -0.69
N GLY A 18 -5.69 10.89 -0.12
CA GLY A 18 -6.56 9.99 -0.87
C GLY A 18 -5.84 8.78 -1.46
N ILE A 19 -4.68 8.39 -0.93
CA ILE A 19 -4.04 7.13 -1.32
C ILE A 19 -4.90 5.96 -0.82
N LYS A 20 -4.93 4.84 -1.55
CA LYS A 20 -5.67 3.65 -1.08
C LYS A 20 -4.89 3.02 0.07
N VAL A 21 -5.58 2.55 1.11
CA VAL A 21 -4.93 1.87 2.23
C VAL A 21 -5.54 0.48 2.38
N TYR A 22 -4.67 -0.51 2.39
CA TYR A 22 -5.01 -1.91 2.58
C TYR A 22 -4.40 -2.43 3.88
N THR A 23 -5.03 -3.43 4.48
CA THR A 23 -4.43 -4.20 5.57
C THR A 23 -4.31 -5.66 5.20
N ILE A 24 -3.24 -6.30 5.68
CA ILE A 24 -3.03 -7.75 5.56
C ILE A 24 -2.63 -8.29 6.91
N ALA A 25 -3.28 -9.36 7.37
CA ALA A 25 -2.99 -9.98 8.65
C ALA A 25 -2.59 -11.46 8.50
N ALA A 26 -1.55 -11.89 9.21
CA ALA A 26 -1.18 -13.29 9.31
C ALA A 26 -2.17 -14.12 10.15
N SER A 27 -2.96 -13.44 11.00
CA SER A 27 -4.06 -14.00 11.78
C SER A 27 -5.40 -13.43 11.30
N ASP A 28 -6.50 -13.91 11.86
CA ASP A 28 -7.84 -13.37 11.60
C ASP A 28 -8.13 -12.10 12.44
N ALA A 29 -7.10 -11.51 13.08
CA ALA A 29 -7.24 -10.28 13.87
C ALA A 29 -7.22 -9.03 12.96
N ALA A 30 -8.00 -8.02 13.34
CA ALA A 30 -7.97 -6.72 12.68
C ALA A 30 -6.61 -6.03 12.90
N VAL A 31 -6.10 -5.39 11.86
CA VAL A 31 -4.86 -4.61 11.92
C VAL A 31 -5.12 -3.26 12.59
N ASP A 32 -4.32 -2.92 13.59
CA ASP A 32 -4.34 -1.61 14.25
C ASP A 32 -3.57 -0.58 13.41
N ILE A 33 -4.30 0.10 12.52
CA ILE A 33 -3.72 1.04 11.56
C ILE A 33 -3.09 2.27 12.22
N SER A 34 -3.46 2.59 13.46
CA SER A 34 -2.93 3.77 14.18
C SER A 34 -1.42 3.72 14.36
N ARG A 35 -0.84 2.51 14.36
CA ARG A 35 0.61 2.25 14.44
C ARG A 35 1.35 2.57 13.13
N TYR A 36 0.64 2.56 12.01
CA TYR A 36 1.20 2.73 10.67
C TYR A 36 1.08 4.17 10.20
N LEU A 37 0.01 4.89 10.57
CA LEU A 37 -0.26 6.26 10.08
C LEU A 37 0.90 7.24 10.29
N PRO A 38 1.57 7.32 11.47
CA PRO A 38 2.69 8.23 11.64
C PRO A 38 3.88 7.88 10.75
N ARG A 39 4.15 6.57 10.57
CA ARG A 39 5.24 6.11 9.70
C ARG A 39 4.92 6.36 8.22
N MET A 40 3.68 6.14 7.81
CA MET A 40 3.22 6.42 6.46
C MET A 40 3.35 7.91 6.12
N ALA A 41 2.93 8.79 7.03
CA ALA A 41 3.12 10.22 6.90
C ALA A 41 4.61 10.58 6.75
N ALA A 42 5.49 10.02 7.60
CA ALA A 42 6.93 10.25 7.50
C ALA A 42 7.52 9.76 6.16
N MET A 43 7.11 8.58 5.68
CA MET A 43 7.55 8.05 4.37
C MET A 43 7.09 8.95 3.21
N LYS A 44 5.88 9.49 3.29
CA LYS A 44 5.34 10.43 2.30
C LYS A 44 6.07 11.76 2.31
N SER A 45 6.33 12.34 3.49
CA SER A 45 7.03 13.61 3.63
C SER A 45 8.52 13.54 3.23
N ALA A 46 9.14 12.37 3.31
CA ALA A 46 10.53 12.17 2.88
C ALA A 46 10.70 12.19 1.33
N ARG A 47 9.61 12.29 0.58
CA ARG A 47 9.59 12.22 -0.88
C ARG A 47 8.92 13.45 -1.47
N ALA A 48 9.52 14.02 -2.52
CA ALA A 48 8.96 15.15 -3.25
C ALA A 48 7.90 14.68 -4.28
N ILE A 49 6.79 14.11 -3.79
CA ILE A 49 5.70 13.56 -4.60
C ILE A 49 4.41 14.32 -4.27
N ALA A 50 3.66 14.71 -5.30
CA ALA A 50 2.31 15.27 -5.14
C ALA A 50 1.30 14.14 -4.91
N TRP A 51 1.25 13.62 -3.68
CA TRP A 51 0.44 12.46 -3.30
C TRP A 51 -1.04 12.60 -3.66
N SER A 52 -1.59 13.80 -3.52
CA SER A 52 -2.99 14.10 -3.84
C SER A 52 -3.34 14.00 -5.33
N SER A 53 -2.36 14.00 -6.23
CA SER A 53 -2.53 13.81 -7.67
C SER A 53 -1.81 12.58 -8.24
N THR A 54 -1.16 11.77 -7.38
CA THR A 54 -0.39 10.60 -7.79
C THR A 54 -1.16 9.32 -7.46
N PRO A 55 -1.49 8.46 -8.45
CA PRO A 55 -2.03 7.13 -8.19
C PRO A 55 -1.09 6.36 -7.25
N SER A 56 -1.58 5.95 -6.09
CA SER A 56 -0.76 5.35 -5.05
C SER A 56 -1.59 4.57 -4.03
N PHE A 57 -0.91 3.67 -3.33
CA PHE A 57 -1.50 2.82 -2.31
C PHE A 57 -0.49 2.48 -1.20
N ALA A 58 -1.01 2.12 -0.03
CA ALA A 58 -0.24 1.61 1.09
C ALA A 58 -0.81 0.29 1.60
N ILE A 59 0.06 -0.57 2.14
CA ILE A 59 -0.30 -1.86 2.74
C ILE A 59 0.25 -1.90 4.17
N CYS A 60 -0.66 -1.91 5.15
CA CYS A 60 -0.36 -2.13 6.57
C CYS A 60 -0.41 -3.63 6.84
N HIS A 61 0.75 -4.27 6.96
CA HIS A 61 0.86 -5.72 6.98
C HIS A 61 1.41 -6.24 8.31
N GLU A 62 0.53 -6.87 9.09
CA GLU A 62 0.89 -7.66 10.27
C GLU A 62 1.33 -9.07 9.83
N ALA A 63 2.62 -9.27 9.59
CA ALA A 63 3.15 -10.59 9.29
C ALA A 63 3.34 -11.41 10.58
N ALA A 64 3.68 -12.69 10.42
CA ALA A 64 3.81 -13.60 11.56
C ALA A 64 4.89 -13.19 12.58
N GLN A 65 5.90 -12.42 12.16
CA GLN A 65 7.07 -12.09 12.98
C GLN A 65 7.44 -10.60 12.97
N ALA A 66 6.81 -9.79 12.11
CA ALA A 66 7.13 -8.38 11.96
C ALA A 66 5.96 -7.62 11.34
N ARG A 67 5.99 -6.29 11.48
CA ARG A 67 5.06 -5.38 10.80
C ARG A 67 5.75 -4.74 9.62
N TYR A 68 5.05 -4.70 8.50
CA TYR A 68 5.53 -4.10 7.27
C TYR A 68 4.58 -2.98 6.86
N LEU A 69 5.14 -1.85 6.43
CA LEU A 69 4.44 -0.82 5.72
C LEU A 69 5.01 -0.73 4.31
N VAL A 70 4.23 -1.15 3.33
CA VAL A 70 4.57 -1.01 1.91
C VAL A 70 3.85 0.23 1.38
N LEU A 71 4.59 1.13 0.73
CA LEU A 71 4.05 2.30 0.03
C LEU A 71 4.41 2.16 -1.45
N GLY A 72 3.40 2.05 -2.31
CA GLY A 72 3.54 1.97 -3.76
C GLY A 72 2.98 3.21 -4.44
N TRP A 73 3.68 3.71 -5.47
CA TRP A 73 3.18 4.83 -6.29
C TRP A 73 3.60 4.68 -7.74
N TRP A 74 2.72 5.14 -8.62
CA TRP A 74 2.94 5.08 -10.06
C TRP A 74 3.68 6.34 -10.52
N GLY A 75 4.66 6.16 -11.40
CA GLY A 75 5.44 7.24 -11.99
C GLY A 75 6.07 6.80 -13.31
N ASN A 76 6.79 7.72 -13.96
CA ASN A 76 7.43 7.46 -15.26
C ASN A 76 6.49 6.78 -16.27
N ASP A 77 5.22 7.20 -16.29
CA ASP A 77 4.11 6.67 -17.09
C ASP A 77 3.70 5.21 -16.84
N ASN A 78 4.62 4.30 -16.55
CA ASN A 78 4.35 2.86 -16.45
C ASN A 78 5.10 2.12 -15.34
N GLU A 79 5.83 2.83 -14.48
CA GLU A 79 6.65 2.23 -13.42
C GLU A 79 5.95 2.34 -12.06
N MET A 80 5.98 1.24 -11.30
CA MET A 80 5.58 1.25 -9.90
C MET A 80 6.83 1.38 -9.03
N PHE A 81 6.98 2.53 -8.39
CA PHE A 81 7.96 2.73 -7.35
C PHE A 81 7.43 2.20 -6.02
N ILE A 82 8.35 1.73 -5.17
CA ILE A 82 8.01 1.09 -3.90
C ILE A 82 8.97 1.58 -2.82
N ALA A 83 8.42 1.78 -1.63
CA ALA A 83 9.17 1.92 -0.39
C ALA A 83 8.62 0.95 0.65
N VAL A 84 9.51 0.31 1.41
CA VAL A 84 9.13 -0.66 2.44
C VAL A 84 9.77 -0.28 3.76
N ALA A 85 8.94 -0.09 4.78
CA ALA A 85 9.39 0.02 6.16
C ALA A 85 9.01 -1.23 6.96
N VAL A 86 9.87 -1.63 7.88
CA VAL A 86 9.64 -2.75 8.80
C VAL A 86 9.81 -2.26 10.22
N GLU A 87 8.89 -2.63 11.11
CA GLU A 87 9.05 -2.37 12.54
C GLU A 87 9.88 -3.49 13.17
N ASP A 88 11.09 -3.15 13.63
CA ASP A 88 11.95 -4.02 14.42
C ASP A 88 12.09 -3.52 15.87
N ALA A 89 12.99 -4.12 16.65
CA ALA A 89 13.20 -3.77 18.05
C ALA A 89 13.62 -2.29 18.28
N THR A 90 14.09 -1.61 17.24
CA THR A 90 14.50 -0.20 17.27
C THR A 90 13.43 0.76 16.73
N GLY A 91 12.30 0.22 16.25
CA GLY A 91 11.20 0.94 15.63
C GLY A 91 11.14 0.72 14.12
N TRP A 92 10.53 1.67 13.41
CA TRP A 92 10.37 1.59 11.96
C TRP A 92 11.67 1.90 11.21
N VAL A 93 12.11 0.97 10.37
CA VAL A 93 13.31 1.09 9.53
C VAL A 93 12.94 0.88 8.06
N GLU A 94 13.46 1.74 7.18
CA GLU A 94 13.42 1.55 5.73
C GLU A 94 14.81 1.22 5.22
N ASP A 95 15.00 0.01 4.71
CA ASP A 95 16.27 -0.48 4.20
C ASP A 95 16.02 -1.47 3.06
N MET A 96 16.13 -1.00 1.82
CA MET A 96 15.89 -1.78 0.61
C MET A 96 16.92 -2.90 0.40
N SER A 97 18.05 -2.89 1.13
CA SER A 97 19.03 -3.99 1.08
C SER A 97 18.60 -5.19 1.93
N ARG A 98 17.68 -4.99 2.88
CA ARG A 98 17.24 -5.99 3.85
C ARG A 98 15.78 -6.38 3.68
N TYR A 99 14.95 -5.44 3.26
CA TYR A 99 13.50 -5.59 3.30
C TYR A 99 12.89 -5.37 1.92
N SER A 100 11.84 -6.16 1.67
CA SER A 100 11.02 -6.09 0.48
C SER A 100 9.55 -6.34 0.88
N PHE A 101 8.64 -6.25 -0.09
CA PHE A 101 7.26 -6.65 0.09
C PHE A 101 7.13 -8.18 0.16
N CYS A 102 6.07 -8.64 0.81
CA CYS A 102 5.77 -10.03 1.03
C CYS A 102 4.99 -10.63 -0.15
N LEU A 103 5.01 -11.95 -0.31
CA LEU A 103 4.24 -12.62 -1.38
C LEU A 103 2.73 -12.35 -1.29
N TRP A 104 2.19 -12.12 -0.08
CA TRP A 104 0.77 -11.75 0.11
C TRP A 104 0.48 -10.30 -0.32
N ASP A 105 1.47 -9.40 -0.26
CA ASP A 105 1.33 -8.01 -0.74
C ASP A 105 1.16 -7.97 -2.27
N MET A 106 1.73 -8.95 -2.97
CA MET A 106 1.66 -9.05 -4.43
C MET A 106 0.22 -9.17 -4.95
N GLU A 107 -0.72 -9.66 -4.14
CA GLU A 107 -2.13 -9.72 -4.53
C GLU A 107 -2.74 -8.32 -4.63
N VAL A 108 -2.41 -7.43 -3.69
CA VAL A 108 -2.78 -6.01 -3.74
C VAL A 108 -2.05 -5.34 -4.90
N MET A 109 -0.75 -5.56 -5.05
CA MET A 109 0.04 -4.95 -6.12
C MET A 109 -0.45 -5.36 -7.52
N TRP A 110 -0.85 -6.62 -7.68
CA TRP A 110 -1.46 -7.12 -8.91
C TRP A 110 -2.79 -6.43 -9.21
N TYR A 111 -3.64 -6.28 -8.19
CA TYR A 111 -4.90 -5.55 -8.33
C TYR A 111 -4.66 -4.10 -8.74
N GLU A 112 -3.78 -3.40 -8.03
CA GLU A 112 -3.44 -2.01 -8.29
C GLU A 112 -2.86 -1.80 -9.68
N ARG A 113 -2.06 -2.74 -10.18
CA ARG A 113 -1.57 -2.74 -11.56
C ARG A 113 -2.72 -2.75 -12.56
N ASN A 114 -3.73 -3.59 -12.35
CA ASN A 114 -4.86 -3.68 -13.28
C ASN A 114 -5.73 -2.41 -13.20
N ALA A 115 -6.03 -1.94 -11.99
CA ALA A 115 -6.74 -0.68 -11.79
C ALA A 115 -6.00 0.51 -12.44
N PHE A 116 -4.67 0.55 -12.36
CA PHE A 116 -3.89 1.58 -13.03
C PHE A 116 -4.03 1.50 -14.55
N VAL A 117 -3.95 0.30 -15.14
CA VAL A 117 -4.17 0.12 -16.58
C VAL A 117 -5.55 0.60 -17.01
N ASP A 118 -6.59 0.20 -16.28
CA ASP A 118 -7.98 0.49 -16.64
C ASP A 118 -8.31 1.98 -16.52
N TRP A 119 -7.77 2.66 -15.50
CA TRP A 119 -8.18 4.03 -15.15
C TRP A 119 -7.16 5.10 -15.48
N MET A 120 -5.86 4.77 -15.55
CA MET A 120 -4.80 5.75 -15.83
C MET A 120 -4.19 5.59 -17.22
N TYR A 121 -4.21 4.37 -17.78
CA TYR A 121 -3.62 4.07 -19.10
C TYR A 121 -4.65 4.04 -20.24
N GLY A 122 -5.89 4.47 -19.97
CA GLY A 122 -6.97 4.60 -20.96
C GLY A 122 -6.92 5.91 -21.76
N ALA A 123 -7.87 6.10 -22.68
CA ALA A 123 -7.94 7.29 -23.54
C ALA A 123 -8.07 8.61 -22.76
N VAL A 124 -8.68 8.57 -21.58
CA VAL A 124 -8.80 9.70 -20.64
C VAL A 124 -8.42 9.19 -19.25
N PRO A 125 -7.25 9.56 -18.71
CA PRO A 125 -6.86 9.19 -17.35
C PRO A 125 -7.84 9.73 -16.30
N ASN A 126 -8.18 8.91 -15.31
CA ASN A 126 -9.16 9.22 -14.26
C ASN A 126 -8.68 8.72 -12.89
N LEU A 127 -8.06 9.63 -12.12
CA LEU A 127 -7.53 9.33 -10.79
C LEU A 127 -8.63 8.98 -9.77
N ASP A 128 -9.80 9.61 -9.85
CA ASP A 128 -10.89 9.36 -8.91
C ASP A 128 -11.48 7.97 -9.13
N ALA A 129 -11.63 7.55 -10.39
CA ALA A 129 -12.03 6.18 -10.73
C ALA A 129 -10.97 5.16 -10.27
N TYR A 130 -9.68 5.45 -10.49
CA TYR A 130 -8.60 4.63 -9.93
C TYR A 130 -8.76 4.49 -8.41
N ARG A 131 -8.95 5.59 -7.67
CA ARG A 131 -9.08 5.61 -6.20
C ARG A 131 -10.32 4.87 -5.67
N ALA A 132 -11.41 4.87 -6.44
CA ALA A 132 -12.64 4.16 -6.11
C ALA A 132 -12.54 2.65 -6.38
N ASP A 133 -11.72 2.25 -7.35
CA ASP A 133 -11.50 0.85 -7.69
C ASP A 133 -10.55 0.17 -6.69
N ARG A 134 -11.11 -0.64 -5.78
CA ARG A 134 -10.41 -1.19 -4.63
C ARG A 134 -10.57 -2.70 -4.54
N LEU A 135 -9.50 -3.38 -4.15
CA LEU A 135 -9.52 -4.82 -3.94
C LEU A 135 -10.51 -5.18 -2.83
N CYS A 136 -11.57 -5.90 -3.20
CA CYS A 136 -12.52 -6.53 -2.31
C CYS A 136 -12.34 -8.05 -2.41
N LYS A 137 -11.71 -8.67 -1.40
CA LYS A 137 -11.73 -10.12 -1.27
C LYS A 137 -12.89 -10.53 -0.36
N THR A 138 -13.74 -11.40 -0.89
CA THR A 138 -14.76 -12.13 -0.12
C THR A 138 -14.17 -13.41 0.45
#